data_AF-A0A9W7C8F5-F1
#
_entry.id   AF-A0A9W7C8F5-F1
#
_cell.length_a   1.000
_cell.length_b   1.000
_cell.length_c   1.000
_cell.angle_alpha   90.00
_cell.angle_beta   90.00
_cell.angle_gamma   90.00
#
_symmetry.space_group_name_H-M   'P 1'
#
loop_
_entity.id
_entity.type
_entity.pdbx_description
1 polymer ?
#
loop_
_entity_poly.entity_id
_entity_poly.type
_entity_poly.pdbx_seq_one_letter_code
_entity_poly.pdbx_strand_id
1 'polypeptide(L)'
;MLDSTSKAHFRDHGYVIIRNALDPHTVDFLRNVSTSFGTSVPGPYSSFMNNPWRMQEGLLDFLSYGPTGSLAAKLMKVDSVRLVLDYMITMLDDGAKGSPFHADMMHISDESPEVSFWYSLSKVTVEGGGGIAVIPSSHKWRTSSSPSDRLCHWRVDKSTEIYNTLTPSEISYCSDRFDSEKVTLSLERGDAVIWDRWLMHGTVPFEPNNTLSEVPRIAYNVRVAGEGSVFSLPGFLCSGRPRWEWYQEWDGAVDGEVMRGGFMPKLYPNVIEEERNTALKEIKEFPGMQRRGFLKMLFEFAVYKPLMCKIPAALGLKPVEHEHHSISIVNSGRFLRLFKYFSSEK
;
A
#
# COMPACT_ATOMS: atom_id res chain seq x y z
N MET A 1 24.55 4.28 9.17
CA MET A 1 24.99 4.17 7.75
C MET A 1 24.85 2.72 7.31
N LEU A 2 24.44 2.47 6.07
CA LEU A 2 24.24 1.12 5.54
C LEU A 2 25.60 0.46 5.20
N ASP A 3 26.05 -0.47 6.03
CA ASP A 3 27.32 -1.19 5.84
C ASP A 3 27.22 -2.35 4.83
N SER A 4 28.37 -2.98 4.53
CA SER A 4 28.44 -4.11 3.61
C SER A 4 27.63 -5.32 4.08
N THR A 5 27.59 -5.57 5.39
CA THR A 5 26.86 -6.67 6.00
C THR A 5 25.36 -6.50 5.81
N SER A 6 24.85 -5.30 6.04
CA SER A 6 23.45 -4.91 5.85
C SER A 6 23.02 -5.06 4.38
N LYS A 7 23.87 -4.64 3.44
CA LYS A 7 23.63 -4.82 2.00
C LYS A 7 23.63 -6.29 1.59
N ALA A 8 24.54 -7.10 2.14
CA ALA A 8 24.58 -8.54 1.88
C ALA A 8 23.32 -9.22 2.44
N HIS A 9 22.93 -8.88 3.67
CA HIS A 9 21.71 -9.38 4.30
C HIS A 9 20.46 -9.05 3.47
N PHE A 10 20.33 -7.80 3.00
CA PHE A 10 19.24 -7.40 2.11
C PHE A 10 19.20 -8.22 0.82
N ARG A 11 20.34 -8.37 0.13
CA ARG A 11 20.42 -9.19 -1.09
C ARG A 11 20.01 -10.64 -0.83
N ASP A 12 20.47 -11.20 0.28
CA ASP A 12 20.36 -12.62 0.54
C ASP A 12 18.96 -12.99 1.08
N HIS A 13 18.36 -12.12 1.90
CA HIS A 13 17.09 -12.36 2.59
C HIS A 13 15.92 -11.48 2.14
N GLY A 14 16.16 -10.46 1.32
CA GLY A 14 15.14 -9.56 0.78
C GLY A 14 14.66 -8.48 1.74
N TYR A 15 15.24 -8.38 2.95
CA TYR A 15 14.98 -7.29 3.89
C TYR A 15 16.23 -6.91 4.68
N VAL A 16 16.18 -5.75 5.34
CA VAL A 16 17.18 -5.31 6.30
C VAL A 16 16.55 -4.42 7.36
N ILE A 17 17.08 -4.46 8.59
CA ILE A 17 16.68 -3.56 9.67
C ILE A 17 17.75 -2.48 9.83
N ILE A 18 17.34 -1.23 9.74
CA ILE A 18 18.17 -0.06 10.05
C ILE A 18 17.79 0.45 11.42
N ARG A 19 18.67 0.21 12.39
CA ARG A 19 18.47 0.67 13.77
C ARG A 19 18.67 2.18 13.86
N ASN A 20 17.79 2.86 14.59
CA ASN A 20 17.78 4.32 14.73
C ASN A 20 17.86 5.02 13.36
N ALA A 21 17.04 4.58 12.41
CA ALA A 21 16.93 5.19 11.10
C ALA A 21 16.43 6.64 11.18
N LEU A 22 15.60 6.92 12.19
CA LEU A 22 15.04 8.23 12.51
C LEU A 22 15.55 8.71 13.87
N ASP A 23 15.82 10.01 13.97
CA ASP A 23 16.08 10.65 15.25
C ASP A 23 14.75 10.85 16.03
N PRO A 24 14.82 11.04 17.37
CA PRO A 24 13.63 11.18 18.20
C PRO A 24 12.69 12.32 17.79
N HIS A 25 13.21 13.46 17.29
CA HIS A 25 12.36 14.57 16.87
C HIS A 25 11.56 14.21 15.62
N THR A 26 12.17 13.52 14.66
CA THR A 26 11.48 13.00 13.48
C THR A 26 10.42 11.96 13.85
N VAL A 27 10.73 11.07 14.81
CA VAL A 27 9.74 10.11 15.33
C VAL A 27 8.53 10.82 15.94
N ASP A 28 8.76 11.80 16.82
CA ASP A 28 7.69 12.55 17.46
C ASP A 28 6.84 13.34 16.46
N PHE A 29 7.48 13.95 15.45
CA PHE A 29 6.78 14.61 14.35
C PHE A 29 5.83 13.64 13.62
N LEU A 30 6.34 12.49 13.15
CA LEU A 30 5.53 11.53 12.41
C LEU A 30 4.41 10.93 13.27
N ARG A 31 4.67 10.69 14.56
CA ARG A 31 3.63 10.27 15.52
C ARG A 31 2.54 11.33 15.65
N ASN A 32 2.91 12.60 15.84
CA ASN A 32 1.93 13.68 15.95
C ASN A 32 1.08 13.79 14.67
N VAL A 33 1.71 13.69 13.50
CA VAL A 33 1.00 13.66 12.21
C VAL A 33 0.01 12.49 12.15
N SER A 34 0.39 11.29 12.63
CA SER A 34 -0.53 10.14 12.64
C SER A 34 -1.83 10.38 13.42
N THR A 35 -1.77 11.15 14.52
CA THR A 35 -2.96 11.47 15.32
C THR A 35 -3.93 12.42 14.62
N SER A 36 -3.47 13.12 13.58
CA SER A 36 -4.31 14.02 12.77
C SER A 36 -5.17 13.26 11.75
N PHE A 37 -4.84 12.00 11.45
CA PHE A 37 -5.59 11.16 10.53
C PHE A 37 -6.68 10.41 11.27
N GLY A 38 -7.78 11.11 11.54
CA GLY A 38 -8.95 10.50 12.16
C GLY A 38 -9.69 9.61 11.18
N THR A 39 -9.42 8.31 11.18
CA THR A 39 -10.35 7.31 10.62
C THR A 39 -10.12 5.93 11.23
N SER A 40 -11.17 5.38 11.84
CA SER A 40 -11.28 3.93 11.98
C SER A 40 -11.64 3.34 10.61
N VAL A 41 -10.89 2.34 10.16
CA VAL A 41 -11.20 1.61 8.91
C VAL A 41 -11.51 0.17 9.27
N PRO A 42 -12.64 -0.41 8.80
CA PRO A 42 -12.87 -1.84 8.94
C PRO A 42 -11.78 -2.60 8.18
N GLY A 43 -10.95 -3.37 8.87
CA GLY A 43 -9.81 -4.05 8.27
C GLY A 43 -8.83 -4.62 9.30
N PRO A 44 -7.64 -5.10 8.87
CA PRO A 44 -6.61 -5.59 9.79
C PRO A 44 -5.96 -4.47 10.63
N TYR A 45 -6.24 -3.20 10.32
CA TYR A 45 -5.69 -2.02 10.97
C TYR A 45 -6.80 -1.18 11.59
N SER A 46 -6.51 -0.55 12.73
CA SER A 46 -7.46 0.35 13.37
C SER A 46 -7.55 1.67 12.64
N SER A 47 -6.45 2.18 12.05
CA SER A 47 -6.44 3.30 11.10
C SER A 47 -5.45 3.04 9.97
N PHE A 48 -5.80 3.47 8.76
CA PHE A 48 -4.99 3.34 7.56
C PHE A 48 -5.25 4.54 6.65
N MET A 49 -4.21 5.34 6.40
CA MET A 49 -4.27 6.50 5.52
C MET A 49 -3.37 6.27 4.31
N ASN A 50 -3.93 6.43 3.11
CA ASN A 50 -3.20 6.38 1.84
C ASN A 50 -2.68 7.76 1.46
N ASN A 51 -1.46 7.80 0.93
CA ASN A 51 -0.83 9.02 0.45
C ASN A 51 -0.85 10.18 1.47
N PRO A 52 -0.65 9.96 2.80
CA PRO A 52 -0.72 11.03 3.80
C PRO A 52 0.24 12.19 3.51
N TRP A 53 1.31 12.00 2.73
CA TRP A 53 2.18 13.10 2.29
C TRP A 53 1.42 14.23 1.60
N ARG A 54 0.31 13.92 0.93
CA ARG A 54 -0.56 14.89 0.23
C ARG A 54 -1.39 15.75 1.17
N MET A 55 -1.36 15.45 2.47
CA MET A 55 -2.16 16.13 3.48
C MET A 55 -1.33 17.04 4.38
N GLN A 56 0.00 16.87 4.42
CA GLN A 56 0.88 17.57 5.35
C GLN A 56 2.23 17.86 4.67
N GLU A 57 2.56 19.15 4.52
CA GLU A 57 3.82 19.60 3.89
C GLU A 57 5.05 18.97 4.55
N GLY A 58 5.04 18.82 5.89
CA GLY A 58 6.16 18.24 6.62
C GLY A 58 6.41 16.75 6.30
N LEU A 59 5.41 16.01 5.84
CA LEU A 59 5.62 14.64 5.34
C LEU A 59 6.35 14.66 3.99
N LEU A 60 5.99 15.58 3.10
CA LEU A 60 6.71 15.75 1.84
C LEU A 60 8.17 16.18 2.10
N ASP A 61 8.41 17.05 3.10
CA ASP A 61 9.77 17.43 3.52
C ASP A 61 10.55 16.23 4.05
N PHE A 62 9.93 15.42 4.91
CA PHE A 62 10.54 14.17 5.38
C PHE A 62 10.88 13.22 4.22
N LEU A 63 9.99 13.04 3.25
CA LEU A 63 10.24 12.17 2.09
C LEU A 63 11.37 12.72 1.21
N SER A 64 11.39 14.04 1.02
CA SER A 64 12.33 14.75 0.15
C SER A 64 13.76 14.79 0.71
N TYR A 65 13.88 14.97 2.03
CA TYR A 65 15.17 15.27 2.67
C TYR A 65 15.58 14.27 3.74
N GLY A 66 14.69 13.34 4.09
CA GLY A 66 14.95 12.27 5.04
C GLY A 66 15.80 11.14 4.45
N PRO A 67 15.97 10.05 5.21
CA PRO A 67 16.90 8.99 4.84
C PRO A 67 16.40 8.11 3.68
N THR A 68 15.09 8.11 3.40
CA THR A 68 14.41 7.18 2.48
C THR A 68 15.11 7.06 1.12
N GLY A 69 15.22 8.16 0.37
CA GLY A 69 15.76 8.14 -0.99
C GLY A 69 17.20 7.62 -1.05
N SER A 70 18.06 8.08 -0.13
CA SER A 70 19.47 7.70 -0.10
C SER A 70 19.71 6.23 0.31
N LEU A 71 18.90 5.70 1.23
CA LEU A 71 18.98 4.30 1.64
C LEU A 71 18.48 3.38 0.53
N ALA A 72 17.36 3.75 -0.11
CA ALA A 72 16.79 3.01 -1.22
C ALA A 72 17.75 2.92 -2.40
N ALA A 73 18.36 4.05 -2.81
CA ALA A 73 19.33 4.11 -3.88
C ALA A 73 20.49 3.13 -3.66
N LYS A 74 21.01 3.05 -2.43
CA LYS A 74 22.10 2.14 -2.05
C LYS A 74 21.70 0.67 -2.05
N LEU A 75 20.47 0.35 -1.66
CA LEU A 75 19.96 -1.03 -1.62
C LEU A 75 19.63 -1.54 -3.02
N MET A 76 18.93 -0.73 -3.82
CA MET A 76 18.55 -1.04 -5.19
C MET A 76 19.71 -0.90 -6.19
N LYS A 77 20.80 -0.23 -5.79
CA LYS A 77 21.95 0.12 -6.65
C LYS A 77 21.52 0.95 -7.88
N VAL A 78 20.68 1.94 -7.62
CA VAL A 78 20.21 2.90 -8.63
C VAL A 78 20.76 4.29 -8.31
N ASP A 79 20.95 5.10 -9.34
CA ASP A 79 21.47 6.46 -9.17
C ASP A 79 20.43 7.43 -8.60
N SER A 80 19.16 7.04 -8.62
CA SER A 80 18.05 7.95 -8.50
C SER A 80 16.76 7.21 -8.11
N VAL A 81 15.95 7.86 -7.28
CA VAL A 81 14.78 7.25 -6.62
C VAL A 81 13.59 8.19 -6.64
N ARG A 82 12.40 7.63 -6.88
CA ARG A 82 11.12 8.33 -6.88
C ARG A 82 10.15 7.74 -5.86
N LEU A 83 9.30 8.59 -5.30
CA LEU A 83 8.17 8.15 -4.48
C LEU A 83 7.18 7.37 -5.35
N VAL A 84 6.71 6.21 -4.87
CA VAL A 84 5.57 5.51 -5.46
C VAL A 84 4.30 5.89 -4.71
N LEU A 85 4.32 5.71 -3.38
CA LEU A 85 3.23 6.01 -2.47
C LEU A 85 3.72 5.90 -1.02
N ASP A 86 2.91 6.34 -0.07
CA ASP A 86 3.12 6.10 1.36
C ASP A 86 1.80 5.74 2.06
N TYR A 87 1.94 5.14 3.25
CA TYR A 87 0.84 4.81 4.13
C TYR A 87 1.16 5.19 5.57
N MET A 88 0.18 5.75 6.29
CA MET A 88 0.25 5.84 7.75
C MET A 88 -0.69 4.79 8.34
N ILE A 89 -0.15 3.90 9.18
CA ILE A 89 -0.85 2.73 9.70
C ILE A 89 -0.86 2.80 11.22
N THR A 90 -2.04 2.65 11.81
CA THR A 90 -2.23 2.56 13.26
C THR A 90 -2.97 1.28 13.62
N MET A 91 -2.45 0.55 14.60
CA MET A 91 -3.06 -0.68 15.13
C MET A 91 -3.29 -0.53 16.63
N LEU A 92 -4.51 -0.82 17.09
CA LEU A 92 -4.92 -0.85 18.49
C LEU A 92 -4.98 -2.28 19.01
N ASP A 93 -5.08 -2.42 20.34
CA ASP A 93 -5.33 -3.69 21.05
C ASP A 93 -6.83 -4.04 21.06
N ASP A 94 -7.54 -3.78 19.96
CA ASP A 94 -8.99 -4.01 19.85
C ASP A 94 -9.32 -5.31 19.08
N GLY A 95 -8.34 -6.20 18.91
CA GLY A 95 -8.50 -7.47 18.20
C GLY A 95 -8.12 -7.42 16.71
N ALA A 96 -7.27 -6.47 16.30
CA ALA A 96 -6.66 -6.45 14.98
C ALA A 96 -5.98 -7.81 14.67
N LYS A 97 -6.45 -8.48 13.61
CA LYS A 97 -6.04 -9.86 13.25
C LYS A 97 -4.64 -9.97 12.62
N GLY A 98 -3.93 -8.86 12.51
CA GLY A 98 -2.74 -8.76 11.65
C GLY A 98 -3.11 -8.76 10.16
N SER A 99 -2.15 -8.39 9.32
CA SER A 99 -2.29 -8.45 7.86
C SER A 99 -1.81 -9.81 7.33
N PRO A 100 -2.52 -10.40 6.35
CA PRO A 100 -2.08 -11.64 5.73
C PRO A 100 -0.74 -11.47 5.03
N PHE A 101 -0.01 -12.57 4.83
CA PHE A 101 1.22 -12.55 4.05
C PHE A 101 0.94 -12.17 2.59
N HIS A 102 1.68 -11.18 2.09
CA HIS A 102 1.59 -10.68 0.71
C HIS A 102 2.96 -10.14 0.26
N ALA A 103 3.07 -9.87 -1.04
CA ALA A 103 4.15 -9.09 -1.63
C ALA A 103 3.58 -7.77 -2.17
N ASP A 104 4.41 -6.73 -2.22
CA ASP A 104 4.01 -5.36 -2.60
C ASP A 104 3.95 -5.20 -4.13
N MET A 105 3.11 -5.98 -4.81
CA MET A 105 3.21 -6.19 -6.27
C MET A 105 2.55 -5.10 -7.13
N MET A 106 2.09 -3.99 -6.55
CA MET A 106 1.19 -3.06 -7.26
C MET A 106 1.90 -1.91 -8.00
N HIS A 107 1.25 -1.45 -9.07
CA HIS A 107 1.36 -0.14 -9.72
C HIS A 107 2.54 0.15 -10.66
N ILE A 108 3.66 -0.57 -10.52
CA ILE A 108 4.83 -0.38 -11.37
C ILE A 108 5.24 -1.71 -11.97
N SER A 109 5.84 -1.67 -13.17
CA SER A 109 6.28 -2.85 -13.90
C SER A 109 7.15 -3.75 -13.04
N ASP A 110 6.97 -5.07 -13.19
CA ASP A 110 7.69 -6.10 -12.43
C ASP A 110 9.22 -5.99 -12.51
N GLU A 111 9.73 -5.39 -13.59
CA GLU A 111 11.17 -5.21 -13.81
C GLU A 111 11.71 -3.92 -13.16
N SER A 112 10.82 -3.10 -12.58
CA SER A 112 11.19 -1.89 -11.86
C SER A 112 11.79 -2.24 -10.49
N PRO A 113 12.99 -1.74 -10.16
CA PRO A 113 13.54 -1.90 -8.82
C PRO A 113 12.70 -1.07 -7.84
N GLU A 114 12.27 -1.70 -6.75
CA GLU A 114 11.42 -1.08 -5.74
C GLU A 114 11.68 -1.67 -4.36
N VAL A 115 11.65 -0.78 -3.37
CA VAL A 115 11.71 -1.17 -1.97
C VAL A 115 10.65 -0.43 -1.15
N SER A 116 10.16 -1.12 -0.12
CA SER A 116 9.26 -0.57 0.87
C SER A 116 10.01 -0.32 2.17
N PHE A 117 9.73 0.80 2.81
CA PHE A 117 10.20 1.16 4.15
C PHE A 117 9.04 1.01 5.11
N TRP A 118 9.30 0.46 6.29
CA TRP A 118 8.41 0.49 7.44
C TRP A 118 9.14 1.15 8.60
N TYR A 119 8.88 2.43 8.79
CA TYR A 119 9.39 3.18 9.94
C TYR A 119 8.54 2.86 11.16
N SER A 120 9.13 2.23 12.17
CA SER A 120 8.46 1.92 13.42
C SER A 120 8.39 3.18 14.27
N LEU A 121 7.19 3.74 14.44
CA LEU A 121 7.00 4.92 15.28
C LEU A 121 6.60 4.55 16.71
N SER A 122 6.44 3.26 16.99
CA SER A 122 6.14 2.71 18.32
C SER A 122 7.07 1.53 18.58
N LYS A 123 7.34 1.23 19.84
CA LYS A 123 8.07 0.02 20.21
C LYS A 123 7.21 -1.21 19.93
N VAL A 124 7.80 -2.21 19.27
CA VAL A 124 7.18 -3.49 18.96
C VAL A 124 8.12 -4.63 19.32
N THR A 125 7.59 -5.61 20.04
CA THR A 125 8.28 -6.83 20.45
C THR A 125 7.62 -8.04 19.80
N VAL A 126 8.39 -9.11 19.59
CA VAL A 126 7.86 -10.38 19.08
C VAL A 126 6.76 -10.91 19.99
N GLU A 127 7.01 -10.89 21.30
CA GLU A 127 6.09 -11.40 22.32
C GLU A 127 4.81 -10.58 22.42
N GLY A 128 4.86 -9.27 22.14
CA GLY A 128 3.68 -8.41 22.13
C GLY A 128 2.79 -8.59 20.90
N GLY A 129 3.29 -9.19 19.81
CA GLY A 129 2.55 -9.32 18.56
C GLY A 129 2.41 -7.99 17.78
N GLY A 130 1.56 -8.00 16.73
CA GLY A 130 1.31 -6.89 15.78
C GLY A 130 2.52 -6.15 15.22
N GLY A 131 3.68 -6.80 15.22
CA GLY A 131 4.84 -6.41 14.44
C GLY A 131 4.84 -7.03 13.06
N ILE A 132 5.78 -6.56 12.24
CA ILE A 132 6.03 -7.13 10.92
C ILE A 132 6.67 -8.51 11.07
N ALA A 133 6.19 -9.45 10.27
CA ALA A 133 6.81 -10.72 10.02
C ALA A 133 7.15 -10.85 8.53
N VAL A 134 8.28 -11.48 8.25
CA VAL A 134 8.80 -11.70 6.90
C VAL A 134 9.10 -13.17 6.68
N ILE A 135 9.06 -13.62 5.43
CA ILE A 135 9.64 -14.92 5.04
C ILE A 135 11.00 -14.65 4.38
N PRO A 136 12.13 -14.87 5.07
CA PRO A 136 13.44 -14.57 4.52
C PRO A 136 13.69 -15.27 3.17
N SER A 137 14.25 -14.55 2.21
CA SER A 137 14.59 -15.03 0.86
C SER A 137 13.40 -15.27 -0.07
N SER A 138 12.17 -15.00 0.36
CA SER A 138 10.96 -15.21 -0.46
C SER A 138 10.87 -14.26 -1.67
N HIS A 139 11.62 -13.16 -1.68
CA HIS A 139 11.75 -12.28 -2.85
C HIS A 139 12.30 -12.99 -4.09
N LYS A 140 13.03 -14.10 -3.91
CA LYS A 140 13.56 -14.94 -5.00
C LYS A 140 12.55 -15.94 -5.57
N TRP A 141 11.42 -16.14 -4.89
CA TRP A 141 10.44 -17.16 -5.28
C TRP A 141 9.78 -16.86 -6.63
N ARG A 142 9.64 -15.59 -6.99
CA ARG A 142 9.13 -15.12 -8.30
C ARG A 142 9.80 -15.86 -9.46
N THR A 143 11.12 -15.95 -9.40
CA THR A 143 11.99 -16.53 -10.44
C THR A 143 12.42 -17.96 -10.12
N SER A 144 11.88 -18.57 -9.06
CA SER A 144 12.26 -19.93 -8.65
C SER A 144 11.74 -20.97 -9.64
N SER A 145 12.57 -21.97 -9.93
CA SER A 145 12.14 -23.17 -10.67
C SER A 145 11.24 -24.09 -9.83
N SER A 146 11.20 -23.89 -8.51
CA SER A 146 10.36 -24.68 -7.61
C SER A 146 8.88 -24.36 -7.82
N PRO A 147 8.03 -25.36 -8.10
CA PRO A 147 6.58 -25.16 -8.15
C PRO A 147 5.98 -24.65 -6.83
N SER A 148 6.50 -25.08 -5.68
CA SER A 148 5.99 -24.66 -4.37
C SER A 148 6.30 -23.20 -4.04
N ASP A 149 7.48 -22.71 -4.45
CA ASP A 149 7.84 -21.29 -4.31
C ASP A 149 6.91 -20.42 -5.14
N ARG A 150 6.70 -20.77 -6.41
CA ARG A 150 5.79 -20.04 -7.29
C ARG A 150 4.34 -20.10 -6.80
N LEU A 151 3.91 -21.23 -6.26
CA LEU A 151 2.58 -21.40 -5.67
C LEU A 151 2.38 -20.38 -4.53
N CYS A 152 3.31 -20.30 -3.59
CA CYS A 152 3.13 -19.43 -2.41
C CYS A 152 3.46 -17.95 -2.67
N HIS A 153 4.28 -17.63 -3.67
CA HIS A 153 4.61 -16.25 -4.03
C HIS A 153 3.46 -15.52 -4.73
N TRP A 154 2.84 -16.15 -5.72
CA TRP A 154 1.91 -15.48 -6.62
C TRP A 154 0.44 -15.50 -6.15
N ARG A 155 0.09 -16.26 -5.10
CA ARG A 155 -1.30 -16.73 -4.94
C ARG A 155 -1.95 -16.58 -3.57
N VAL A 156 -1.25 -16.06 -2.56
CA VAL A 156 -1.74 -16.11 -1.15
C VAL A 156 -2.04 -14.73 -0.56
N ASP A 157 -2.22 -13.71 -1.38
CA ASP A 157 -2.95 -12.53 -0.93
C ASP A 157 -4.45 -12.78 -1.16
N LYS A 158 -5.22 -12.89 -0.06
CA LYS A 158 -6.70 -13.06 -0.04
C LYS A 158 -7.45 -12.00 -0.84
N SER A 159 -6.78 -10.92 -1.19
CA SER A 159 -7.32 -9.80 -1.96
C SER A 159 -7.11 -9.99 -3.47
N THR A 160 -6.23 -10.89 -3.91
CA THR A 160 -6.04 -11.20 -5.34
C THR A 160 -7.13 -12.12 -5.89
N GLU A 161 -7.55 -11.89 -7.14
CA GLU A 161 -8.44 -12.84 -7.85
C GLU A 161 -7.82 -14.24 -7.96
N ILE A 162 -6.49 -14.32 -7.94
CA ILE A 162 -5.73 -15.56 -7.98
C ILE A 162 -5.95 -16.41 -6.73
N TYR A 163 -6.16 -15.81 -5.54
CA TYR A 163 -6.50 -16.56 -4.33
C TYR A 163 -7.79 -17.38 -4.50
N ASN A 164 -8.79 -16.85 -5.21
CA ASN A 164 -10.04 -17.56 -5.50
C ASN A 164 -9.86 -18.75 -6.46
N THR A 165 -8.69 -18.87 -7.10
CA THR A 165 -8.33 -20.01 -7.97
C THR A 165 -7.60 -21.12 -7.23
N LEU A 166 -7.23 -20.91 -5.96
CA LEU A 166 -6.52 -21.90 -5.16
C LEU A 166 -7.46 -22.95 -4.56
N THR A 167 -6.98 -24.18 -4.50
CA THR A 167 -7.62 -25.25 -3.72
C THR A 167 -7.39 -25.02 -2.21
N PRO A 168 -8.30 -25.51 -1.34
CA PRO A 168 -8.08 -25.45 0.11
C PRO A 168 -6.76 -26.08 0.57
N SER A 169 -6.29 -27.14 -0.10
CA SER A 169 -5.00 -27.78 0.19
C SER A 169 -3.81 -26.90 -0.15
N GLU A 170 -3.85 -26.15 -1.26
CA GLU A 170 -2.79 -25.21 -1.63
C GLU A 170 -2.72 -24.04 -0.66
N ILE A 171 -3.89 -23.52 -0.24
CA ILE A 171 -3.98 -22.47 0.79
C ILE A 171 -3.37 -22.96 2.10
N SER A 172 -3.75 -24.17 2.55
CA SER A 172 -3.21 -24.77 3.78
C SER A 172 -1.69 -24.94 3.68
N TYR A 173 -1.20 -25.50 2.57
CA TYR A 173 0.23 -25.72 2.35
C TYR A 173 1.04 -24.43 2.49
N CYS A 174 0.60 -23.34 1.85
CA CYS A 174 1.31 -22.07 1.96
C CYS A 174 1.16 -21.42 3.34
N SER A 175 0.00 -21.56 4.00
CA SER A 175 -0.18 -21.09 5.38
C SER A 175 0.79 -21.78 6.34
N ASP A 176 0.86 -23.12 6.29
CA ASP A 176 1.75 -23.92 7.14
C ASP A 176 3.23 -23.58 6.88
N ARG A 177 3.57 -23.35 5.61
CA ARG A 177 4.91 -22.88 5.23
C ARG A 177 5.21 -21.50 5.82
N PHE A 178 4.30 -20.54 5.70
CA PHE A 178 4.52 -19.21 6.27
C PHE A 178 4.63 -19.25 7.78
N ASP A 179 3.81 -20.06 8.46
CA ASP A 179 3.87 -20.19 9.91
C ASP A 179 5.17 -20.83 10.39
N SER A 180 5.75 -21.76 9.62
CA SER A 180 7.01 -22.42 9.96
C SER A 180 8.27 -21.63 9.56
N GLU A 181 8.20 -20.81 8.50
CA GLU A 181 9.35 -20.06 7.97
C GLU A 181 9.40 -18.59 8.40
N LYS A 182 8.30 -18.03 8.95
CA LYS A 182 8.25 -16.61 9.29
C LYS A 182 9.24 -16.22 10.39
N VAL A 183 9.78 -15.01 10.23
CA VAL A 183 10.57 -14.32 11.24
C VAL A 183 9.83 -13.04 11.63
N THR A 184 9.39 -12.96 12.88
CA THR A 184 8.77 -11.75 13.45
C THR A 184 9.87 -10.82 13.96
N LEU A 185 9.72 -9.52 13.69
CA LEU A 185 10.77 -8.53 13.96
C LEU A 185 10.42 -7.68 15.19
N SER A 186 11.39 -7.56 16.12
CA SER A 186 11.34 -6.57 17.21
C SER A 186 11.97 -5.26 16.75
N LEU A 187 11.27 -4.15 16.98
CA LEU A 187 11.62 -2.81 16.52
C LEU A 187 11.46 -1.82 17.66
N GLU A 188 12.46 -0.97 17.86
CA GLU A 188 12.36 0.20 18.72
C GLU A 188 11.79 1.39 17.92
N ARG A 189 11.39 2.43 18.63
CA ARG A 189 10.97 3.69 17.99
C ARG A 189 12.11 4.26 17.16
N GLY A 190 11.82 4.61 15.90
CA GLY A 190 12.77 5.16 14.96
C GLY A 190 13.57 4.13 14.18
N ASP A 191 13.39 2.83 14.43
CA ASP A 191 13.91 1.79 13.55
C ASP A 191 13.16 1.77 12.21
N ALA A 192 13.83 1.31 11.16
CA ALA A 192 13.20 1.04 9.87
C ALA A 192 13.45 -0.41 9.45
N VAL A 193 12.41 -1.10 8.97
CA VAL A 193 12.57 -2.31 8.16
C VAL A 193 12.45 -1.90 6.70
N ILE A 194 13.39 -2.33 5.87
CA ILE A 194 13.36 -2.08 4.43
C ILE A 194 13.33 -3.42 3.72
N TRP A 195 12.39 -3.62 2.81
CA TRP A 195 12.28 -4.87 2.05
C TRP A 195 12.14 -4.66 0.54
N ASP A 196 12.56 -5.68 -0.20
CA ASP A 196 12.32 -5.84 -1.63
C ASP A 196 10.83 -6.06 -1.90
N ARG A 197 10.28 -5.45 -2.95
CA ARG A 197 8.84 -5.55 -3.29
C ARG A 197 8.31 -6.98 -3.39
N TRP A 198 9.17 -7.95 -3.69
CA TRP A 198 8.78 -9.35 -3.85
C TRP A 198 8.83 -10.16 -2.57
N LEU A 199 9.31 -9.58 -1.46
CA LEU A 199 9.37 -10.26 -0.18
C LEU A 199 7.96 -10.50 0.38
N MET A 200 7.68 -11.76 0.71
CA MET A 200 6.48 -12.13 1.45
C MET A 200 6.58 -11.60 2.88
N HIS A 201 5.63 -10.76 3.25
CA HIS A 201 5.56 -10.15 4.57
C HIS A 201 4.11 -9.93 4.99
N GLY A 202 3.89 -9.75 6.29
CA GLY A 202 2.59 -9.44 6.89
C GLY A 202 2.78 -8.94 8.31
N THR A 203 1.70 -8.72 9.05
CA THR A 203 1.77 -8.46 10.49
C THR A 203 1.18 -9.62 11.27
N VAL A 204 1.85 -10.00 12.36
CA VAL A 204 1.31 -11.04 13.24
C VAL A 204 0.12 -10.50 14.04
N PRO A 205 -0.82 -11.35 14.48
CA PRO A 205 -1.90 -10.91 15.35
C PRO A 205 -1.40 -10.20 16.61
N PHE A 206 -2.26 -9.39 17.22
CA PHE A 206 -2.01 -8.83 18.54
C PHE A 206 -2.08 -9.95 19.60
N GLU A 207 -1.19 -9.93 20.59
CA GLU A 207 -1.27 -10.78 21.79
C GLU A 207 -2.00 -10.02 22.92
N PRO A 208 -3.30 -10.27 23.14
CA PRO A 208 -4.15 -9.45 24.01
C PRO A 208 -3.58 -9.33 25.42
N ASN A 209 -3.67 -8.15 26.02
CA ASN A 209 -3.19 -7.85 27.38
C ASN A 209 -1.66 -7.86 27.57
N ASN A 210 -0.87 -7.92 26.49
CA ASN A 210 0.59 -7.78 26.56
C ASN A 210 1.02 -6.30 26.50
N THR A 211 1.80 -5.86 27.48
CA THR A 211 2.31 -4.47 27.59
C THR A 211 3.74 -4.29 27.06
N LEU A 212 4.37 -5.35 26.54
CA LEU A 212 5.73 -5.32 26.01
C LEU A 212 5.89 -4.49 24.72
N SER A 213 4.79 -4.37 23.96
CA SER A 213 4.69 -3.49 22.80
C SER A 213 3.83 -2.27 23.14
N GLU A 214 4.15 -1.12 22.54
CA GLU A 214 3.35 0.09 22.72
C GLU A 214 2.03 0.04 21.96
N VAL A 215 1.01 0.66 22.53
CA VAL A 215 -0.31 0.82 21.92
C VAL A 215 -0.70 2.31 21.95
N PRO A 216 -1.15 2.91 20.83
CA PRO A 216 -1.23 2.33 19.50
C PRO A 216 0.14 1.98 18.91
N ARG A 217 0.19 0.94 18.07
CA ARG A 217 1.33 0.67 17.19
C ARG A 217 1.16 1.49 15.93
N ILE A 218 2.12 2.38 15.71
CA ILE A 218 2.10 3.30 14.59
C ILE A 218 3.29 2.99 13.69
N ALA A 219 3.03 2.88 12.39
CA ALA A 219 4.04 2.73 11.37
C ALA A 219 3.81 3.70 10.22
N TYR A 220 4.89 4.24 9.69
CA TYR A 220 4.88 5.01 8.45
C TYR A 220 5.55 4.19 7.37
N ASN A 221 4.76 3.72 6.40
CA ASN A 221 5.25 2.92 5.30
C ASN A 221 5.48 3.80 4.07
N VAL A 222 6.60 3.62 3.37
CA VAL A 222 6.93 4.40 2.18
C VAL A 222 7.45 3.47 1.10
N ARG A 223 6.88 3.53 -0.09
CA ARG A 223 7.32 2.77 -1.26
C ARG A 223 8.04 3.68 -2.23
N VAL A 224 9.21 3.23 -2.69
CA VAL A 224 10.04 4.00 -3.61
C VAL A 224 10.63 3.12 -4.69
N ALA A 225 10.73 3.67 -5.90
CA ALA A 225 11.21 2.96 -7.08
C ALA A 225 12.42 3.68 -7.70
N GLY A 226 13.22 2.94 -8.46
CA GLY A 226 14.33 3.52 -9.22
C GLY A 226 13.87 4.44 -10.36
N GLU A 227 14.78 5.27 -10.86
CA GLU A 227 14.51 6.07 -12.07
C GLU A 227 14.27 5.19 -13.29
N GLY A 228 13.35 5.62 -14.15
CA GLY A 228 12.97 4.86 -15.35
C GLY A 228 11.96 3.75 -15.07
N SER A 229 11.54 3.53 -13.81
CA SER A 229 10.39 2.69 -13.49
C SER A 229 9.15 3.19 -14.24
N VAL A 230 8.40 2.24 -14.78
CA VAL A 230 7.21 2.52 -15.60
C VAL A 230 5.96 2.04 -14.89
N PHE A 231 4.87 2.74 -15.11
CA PHE A 231 3.56 2.29 -14.69
C PHE A 231 3.27 0.92 -15.30
N SER A 232 2.80 0.01 -14.46
CA SER A 232 2.11 -1.19 -14.93
C SER A 232 0.76 -1.20 -14.27
N LEU A 233 -0.26 -0.89 -15.06
CA LEU A 233 -1.63 -0.89 -14.61
C LEU A 233 -2.12 -2.33 -14.69
N PRO A 234 -2.26 -3.05 -13.55
CA PRO A 234 -2.75 -4.41 -13.59
C PRO A 234 -4.19 -4.41 -14.15
N GLY A 235 -4.56 -5.51 -14.82
CA GLY A 235 -5.90 -5.67 -15.39
C GLY A 235 -7.02 -5.51 -14.36
N PHE A 236 -6.74 -5.86 -13.09
CA PHE A 236 -7.60 -5.74 -11.91
C PHE A 236 -6.77 -5.36 -10.66
N LEU A 237 -7.37 -4.63 -9.72
CA LEU A 237 -6.77 -4.37 -8.40
C LEU A 237 -7.26 -5.42 -7.39
N CYS A 238 -6.41 -5.73 -6.41
CA CYS A 238 -6.65 -6.69 -5.33
C CYS A 238 -7.83 -6.31 -4.39
N SER A 239 -8.60 -5.26 -4.66
CA SER A 239 -9.76 -4.91 -3.82
C SER A 239 -11.11 -5.13 -4.50
N GLY A 240 -11.14 -5.73 -5.69
CA GLY A 240 -12.36 -5.80 -6.52
C GLY A 240 -12.93 -4.42 -6.89
N ARG A 241 -12.16 -3.35 -6.65
CA ARG A 241 -12.52 -1.98 -7.03
C ARG A 241 -12.07 -1.73 -8.46
N PRO A 242 -12.89 -1.04 -9.26
CA PRO A 242 -12.53 -0.77 -10.64
C PRO A 242 -11.29 0.14 -10.73
N ARG A 243 -10.52 -0.11 -11.81
CA ARG A 243 -9.29 0.54 -12.30
C ARG A 243 -9.17 2.06 -12.10
N TRP A 244 -10.25 2.80 -11.91
CA TRP A 244 -10.24 4.26 -11.89
C TRP A 244 -10.23 4.86 -10.48
N GLU A 245 -10.58 4.13 -9.42
CA GLU A 245 -10.70 4.73 -8.08
C GLU A 245 -9.35 5.06 -7.43
N TRP A 246 -8.33 4.23 -7.62
CA TRP A 246 -6.98 4.47 -7.09
C TRP A 246 -6.11 5.30 -8.05
N TYR A 247 -6.30 5.14 -9.36
CA TYR A 247 -5.47 5.76 -10.39
C TYR A 247 -5.97 7.14 -10.86
N GLN A 248 -7.21 7.54 -10.53
CA GLN A 248 -7.64 8.94 -10.71
C GLN A 248 -6.81 9.91 -9.86
N GLU A 249 -6.14 9.42 -8.82
CA GLU A 249 -5.22 10.22 -8.01
C GLU A 249 -3.85 10.40 -8.68
N TRP A 250 -3.50 9.58 -9.68
CA TRP A 250 -2.16 9.48 -10.28
C TRP A 250 -2.03 10.33 -11.55
N ASP A 251 -2.66 11.50 -11.57
CA ASP A 251 -2.53 12.52 -12.63
C ASP A 251 -2.60 11.99 -14.08
N GLY A 252 -3.48 11.03 -14.36
CA GLY A 252 -3.64 10.48 -15.71
C GLY A 252 -2.56 9.48 -16.13
N ALA A 253 -1.91 8.79 -15.18
CA ALA A 253 -0.94 7.73 -15.44
C ALA A 253 -1.35 6.79 -16.57
N VAL A 254 -0.44 6.60 -17.53
CA VAL A 254 -0.61 5.74 -18.70
C VAL A 254 0.25 4.49 -18.52
N ASP A 255 -0.34 3.31 -18.81
CA ASP A 255 0.39 2.04 -18.78
C ASP A 255 1.65 2.11 -19.67
N GLY A 256 2.79 1.70 -19.12
CA GLY A 256 4.10 1.78 -19.77
C GLY A 256 4.77 3.15 -19.74
N GLU A 257 4.12 4.21 -19.26
CA GLU A 257 4.78 5.52 -19.09
C GLU A 257 5.76 5.51 -17.91
N VAL A 258 6.87 6.23 -18.05
CA VAL A 258 7.85 6.44 -16.99
C VAL A 258 7.24 7.27 -15.86
N MET A 259 7.43 6.81 -14.62
CA MET A 259 7.00 7.52 -13.41
C MET A 259 7.76 8.84 -13.25
N ARG A 260 7.02 9.94 -13.12
CA ARG A 260 7.56 11.30 -12.96
C ARG A 260 6.49 12.26 -12.43
N GLY A 261 6.88 13.50 -12.15
CA GLY A 261 5.95 14.59 -11.82
C GLY A 261 5.69 14.76 -10.32
N GLY A 262 4.83 15.71 -9.98
CA GLY A 262 4.55 16.08 -8.58
C GLY A 262 3.86 15.01 -7.76
N PHE A 263 3.18 14.06 -8.39
CA PHE A 263 2.57 12.91 -7.70
C PHE A 263 3.61 11.84 -7.31
N MET A 264 4.68 11.71 -8.10
CA MET A 264 5.78 10.76 -7.89
C MET A 264 7.14 11.47 -7.90
N PRO A 265 7.33 12.43 -6.96
CA PRO A 265 8.48 13.31 -6.98
C PRO A 265 9.78 12.52 -6.85
N LYS A 266 10.82 13.03 -7.49
CA LYS A 266 12.18 12.55 -7.29
C LYS A 266 12.65 12.89 -5.87
N LEU A 267 13.15 11.88 -5.16
CA LEU A 267 13.63 11.99 -3.77
C LEU A 267 15.17 11.93 -3.67
N TYR A 268 15.85 11.40 -4.68
CA TYR A 268 17.31 11.22 -4.67
C TYR A 268 17.88 11.28 -6.10
N PRO A 269 19.11 11.80 -6.31
CA PRO A 269 20.01 12.41 -5.32
C PRO A 269 19.62 13.83 -4.93
N ASN A 270 18.85 14.51 -5.78
CA ASN A 270 18.32 15.83 -5.54
C ASN A 270 16.84 15.83 -5.87
N VAL A 271 16.08 16.60 -5.11
CA VAL A 271 14.68 16.89 -5.38
C VAL A 271 14.59 17.76 -6.63
N ILE A 272 13.61 17.50 -7.49
CA ILE A 272 13.28 18.37 -8.60
C ILE A 272 12.30 19.42 -8.07
N GLU A 273 12.74 20.67 -7.98
CA GLU A 273 11.95 21.77 -7.39
C GLU A 273 10.61 21.97 -8.11
N GLU A 274 10.55 21.81 -9.43
CA GLU A 274 9.29 21.92 -10.17
C GLU A 274 8.28 20.83 -9.78
N GLU A 275 8.73 19.57 -9.63
CA GLU A 275 7.89 18.47 -9.18
C GLU A 275 7.42 18.71 -7.74
N ARG A 276 8.33 19.09 -6.85
CA ARG A 276 8.01 19.40 -5.46
C ARG A 276 7.04 20.58 -5.32
N ASN A 277 7.23 21.65 -6.08
CA ASN A 277 6.32 22.80 -6.05
C ASN A 277 4.93 22.44 -6.57
N THR A 278 4.85 21.55 -7.55
CA THR A 278 3.57 20.97 -8.01
C THR A 278 2.90 20.18 -6.88
N ALA A 279 3.66 19.32 -6.21
CA ALA A 279 3.21 18.54 -5.05
C ALA A 279 2.71 19.44 -3.89
N LEU A 280 3.45 20.49 -3.54
CA LEU A 280 3.06 21.47 -2.52
C LEU A 280 1.81 22.26 -2.90
N LYS A 281 1.67 22.61 -4.18
CA LYS A 281 0.47 23.29 -4.69
C LYS A 281 -0.76 22.40 -4.49
N GLU A 282 -0.67 21.10 -4.77
CA GLU A 282 -1.77 20.17 -4.50
C GLU A 282 -2.15 20.12 -3.02
N ILE A 283 -1.17 20.04 -2.12
CA ILE A 283 -1.40 20.05 -0.66
C ILE A 283 -2.19 21.31 -0.25
N LYS A 284 -1.81 22.48 -0.78
CA LYS A 284 -2.40 23.78 -0.45
C LYS A 284 -3.78 24.01 -1.10
N GLU A 285 -3.99 23.54 -2.32
CA GLU A 285 -5.23 23.74 -3.08
C GLU A 285 -6.29 22.69 -2.76
N PHE A 286 -5.89 21.51 -2.28
CA PHE A 286 -6.79 20.42 -1.91
C PHE A 286 -6.71 19.99 -0.42
N PRO A 287 -6.72 20.92 0.57
CA PRO A 287 -6.81 20.53 1.98
C PRO A 287 -8.13 19.78 2.29
N GLY A 288 -9.10 19.85 1.35
CA GLY A 288 -10.46 19.32 1.45
C GLY A 288 -10.71 17.94 0.82
N MET A 289 -9.69 17.13 0.48
CA MET A 289 -9.92 15.69 0.21
C MET A 289 -10.52 14.97 1.44
N GLN A 290 -10.59 15.65 2.60
CA GLN A 290 -11.39 15.28 3.78
C GLN A 290 -12.91 15.17 3.56
N ARG A 291 -13.52 15.81 2.54
CA ARG A 291 -14.99 15.80 2.36
C ARG A 291 -15.51 15.04 1.16
N ARG A 292 -14.77 14.98 0.04
CA ARG A 292 -15.25 14.31 -1.18
C ARG A 292 -15.18 12.79 -1.11
N GLY A 293 -14.11 12.23 -0.52
CA GLY A 293 -14.02 10.79 -0.26
C GLY A 293 -15.11 10.32 0.70
N PHE A 294 -15.36 11.07 1.78
CA PHE A 294 -16.38 10.74 2.78
C PHE A 294 -17.83 10.91 2.27
N LEU A 295 -18.16 12.00 1.55
CA LEU A 295 -19.50 12.16 0.96
C LEU A 295 -19.74 11.18 -0.20
N LYS A 296 -18.75 10.91 -1.04
CA LYS A 296 -18.88 9.94 -2.15
C LYS A 296 -19.03 8.52 -1.62
N MET A 297 -18.23 8.14 -0.61
CA MET A 297 -18.36 6.87 0.10
C MET A 297 -19.71 6.73 0.81
N LEU A 298 -20.23 7.78 1.47
CA LEU A 298 -21.57 7.77 2.07
C LEU A 298 -22.69 7.65 1.02
N PHE A 299 -22.57 8.34 -0.11
CA PHE A 299 -23.53 8.24 -1.22
C PHE A 299 -23.52 6.85 -1.86
N GLU A 300 -22.35 6.25 -2.04
CA GLU A 300 -22.22 4.94 -2.68
C GLU A 300 -22.58 3.79 -1.73
N PHE A 301 -22.28 3.88 -0.42
CA PHE A 301 -22.75 2.87 0.55
C PHE A 301 -24.27 2.87 0.73
N ALA A 302 -24.90 4.05 0.68
CA ALA A 302 -26.36 4.17 0.83
C ALA A 302 -27.13 3.76 -0.44
N VAL A 303 -26.53 3.93 -1.63
CA VAL A 303 -27.24 3.74 -2.92
C VAL A 303 -26.87 2.43 -3.62
N TYR A 304 -25.63 1.93 -3.52
CA TYR A 304 -25.18 0.80 -4.35
C TYR A 304 -25.24 -0.59 -3.68
N LYS A 305 -25.20 -0.67 -2.34
CA LYS A 305 -25.21 -1.98 -1.66
C LYS A 305 -26.55 -2.74 -1.72
N PRO A 306 -27.74 -2.11 -1.80
CA PRO A 306 -28.98 -2.86 -1.95
C PRO A 306 -29.20 -3.41 -3.36
N LEU A 307 -28.62 -2.81 -4.40
CA LEU A 307 -28.94 -3.15 -5.80
C LEU A 307 -28.08 -4.28 -6.39
N MET A 308 -26.81 -4.41 -5.99
CA MET A 308 -25.88 -5.35 -6.64
C MET A 308 -25.80 -6.75 -5.99
N CYS A 309 -26.44 -6.97 -4.83
CA CYS A 309 -26.40 -8.27 -4.14
C CYS A 309 -27.71 -9.08 -4.18
N LYS A 310 -28.71 -8.69 -4.99
CA LYS A 310 -29.99 -9.42 -5.06
C LYS A 310 -30.61 -9.54 -6.46
N ILE A 311 -29.83 -9.60 -7.54
CA ILE A 311 -30.42 -9.90 -8.87
C ILE A 311 -29.44 -10.71 -9.75
N PRO A 312 -29.06 -11.94 -9.36
CA PRO A 312 -29.12 -13.00 -10.38
C PRO A 312 -29.62 -14.37 -9.88
N ALA A 313 -30.12 -14.48 -8.64
CA ALA A 313 -30.69 -15.74 -8.13
C ALA A 313 -32.23 -15.80 -8.16
N ALA A 314 -32.92 -14.66 -8.34
CA ALA A 314 -34.38 -14.61 -8.26
C ALA A 314 -35.12 -14.69 -9.61
N LEU A 315 -34.42 -14.67 -10.76
CA LEU A 315 -35.05 -14.58 -12.08
C LEU A 315 -34.64 -15.68 -13.09
N GLY A 316 -33.80 -16.65 -12.70
CA GLY A 316 -33.55 -17.84 -13.52
C GLY A 316 -32.99 -17.61 -14.94
N LEU A 317 -32.34 -16.46 -15.20
CA LEU A 317 -31.76 -16.16 -16.50
C LEU A 317 -30.33 -16.67 -16.59
N LYS A 318 -30.02 -17.44 -17.66
CA LYS A 318 -28.67 -17.91 -17.97
C LYS A 318 -27.82 -16.77 -18.56
N PRO A 319 -26.48 -16.80 -18.38
CA PRO A 319 -25.60 -15.78 -18.94
C PRO A 319 -25.60 -15.84 -20.46
N VAL A 320 -25.64 -14.68 -21.12
CA VAL A 320 -25.45 -14.53 -22.56
C VAL A 320 -23.97 -14.24 -22.81
N GLU A 321 -23.36 -14.96 -23.74
CA GLU A 321 -22.00 -14.69 -24.24
C GLU A 321 -21.96 -13.34 -24.96
N HIS A 322 -21.02 -12.48 -24.59
CA HIS A 322 -20.84 -11.19 -25.27
C HIS A 322 -19.67 -11.26 -26.27
N GLU A 323 -20.00 -11.17 -27.55
CA GLU A 323 -19.06 -10.79 -28.61
C GLU A 323 -18.71 -9.29 -28.52
N HIS A 324 -17.44 -8.98 -28.83
CA HIS A 324 -16.86 -7.65 -28.81
C HIS A 324 -17.45 -6.73 -29.88
N HIS A 325 -18.08 -5.63 -29.45
CA HIS A 325 -18.21 -4.43 -30.28
C HIS A 325 -17.71 -3.20 -29.53
N SER A 326 -16.67 -2.59 -30.09
CA SER A 326 -16.08 -1.31 -29.72
C SER A 326 -17.07 -0.17 -29.94
N ILE A 327 -17.31 0.65 -28.91
CA ILE A 327 -18.04 1.92 -29.04
C ILE A 327 -17.05 3.08 -28.85
N SER A 328 -16.83 3.83 -29.93
CA SER A 328 -16.15 5.12 -29.94
C SER A 328 -17.09 6.22 -29.43
N ILE A 329 -16.69 6.97 -28.40
CA ILE A 329 -17.44 8.13 -27.92
C ILE A 329 -16.88 9.40 -28.57
N VAL A 330 -17.70 10.03 -29.41
CA VAL A 330 -17.47 11.37 -29.94
C VAL A 330 -17.99 12.40 -28.94
N ASN A 331 -17.11 13.33 -28.61
CA ASN A 331 -17.31 14.41 -27.65
C ASN A 331 -18.30 15.45 -28.22
N SER A 332 -19.43 15.69 -27.55
CA SER A 332 -20.20 16.93 -27.74
C SER A 332 -20.91 17.31 -26.44
N GLY A 333 -20.55 18.49 -25.93
CA GLY A 333 -20.93 18.93 -24.60
C GLY A 333 -22.41 19.28 -24.47
N ARG A 334 -22.96 19.05 -23.27
CA ARG A 334 -23.88 19.94 -22.56
C ARG A 334 -24.16 19.40 -21.17
N PHE A 335 -23.88 20.24 -20.18
CA PHE A 335 -24.35 20.13 -18.80
C PHE A 335 -25.86 19.92 -18.76
N LEU A 336 -26.34 18.96 -17.95
CA LEU A 336 -27.74 18.90 -17.55
C LEU A 336 -27.88 18.63 -16.06
N ARG A 337 -28.47 19.65 -15.40
CA ARG A 337 -28.99 19.63 -14.03
C ARG A 337 -30.09 18.58 -13.91
N LEU A 338 -30.08 17.79 -12.85
CA LEU A 338 -31.24 17.05 -12.36
C LEU A 338 -31.44 17.34 -10.87
N PHE A 339 -32.35 18.28 -10.60
CA PHE A 339 -33.02 18.45 -9.30
C PHE A 339 -34.51 18.59 -9.60
N LYS A 340 -35.31 17.60 -9.17
CA LYS A 340 -36.71 17.65 -8.73
C LYS A 340 -37.34 16.28 -8.97
N TYR A 341 -37.80 15.62 -7.91
CA TYR A 341 -39.20 15.23 -7.71
C TYR A 341 -39.31 14.44 -6.40
N PHE A 342 -39.81 15.10 -5.36
CA PHE A 342 -40.59 14.47 -4.29
C PHE A 342 -41.72 15.45 -3.96
N SER A 343 -42.94 15.09 -4.35
CA SER A 343 -44.15 15.58 -3.69
C SER A 343 -45.25 14.53 -3.81
N SER A 344 -45.76 14.15 -2.62
CA SER A 344 -47.13 13.73 -2.29
C SER A 344 -47.75 12.46 -2.92
N GLU A 345 -48.00 11.51 -2.03
CA GLU A 345 -49.25 10.77 -1.77
C GLU A 345 -49.87 9.86 -2.86
N LYS A 346 -49.93 8.56 -2.55
CA LYS A 346 -51.09 7.92 -1.91
C LYS A 346 -50.67 6.72 -1.07
#